data_AF-A0A2A5XKT6-F1
#
_entry.id   AF-A0A2A5XKT6-F1
#
_cell.length_a   1.000
_cell.length_b   1.000
_cell.length_c   1.000
_cell.angle_alpha   90.00
_cell.angle_beta   90.00
_cell.angle_gamma   90.00
#
_symmetry.space_group_name_H-M   'P 1'
#
loop_
_entity.id
_entity.type
_entity.pdbx_description
1 polymer ?
#
loop_
_entity_poly.entity_id
_entity_poly.type
_entity_poly.pdbx_seq_one_letter_code
_entity_poly.pdbx_strand_id
1 'polypeptide(L)'
;MAWVESTEGDVDYINGFIEVYNDPKGYRGSYESVVQIKDFEMSRKMSAISKEAQWFEDNSTIMDAHKKKNVVGISYNTVNVAGESGDASPSTPIGINLPNANWIRANHGSKSISLGNILYAYGQAGSSGRLEEFAYDKEGIELEKKYGKDADNLHTSLHEVIGHASGQIIEGVGTPKETLKSYASTLEEARADLVGLYFIPDKKMEELGVAESSKDMGRVSYDEYIRNGLMTQLIRIKLGDNIEQSHMRNRQTVSKWAYENGKAENIIEKVVENNKTYFVINDYEKLRILFGELLREVQRIKSEGDYEACKNLIENYGVKVDQDLHREILKRNEKFTSAPYSGFINPELIPVYNESKEITDIKVTQPKDFATQMIDYAKRYTTLPDYN
;
A
#
# COMPACT_ATOMS: atom_id res chain seq x y z
N MET A 1 25.67 -6.64 8.73
CA MET A 1 25.59 -6.40 10.19
C MET A 1 25.52 -4.91 10.45
N ALA A 2 26.61 -4.14 10.28
CA ALA A 2 26.62 -2.68 10.49
C ALA A 2 25.48 -1.92 9.78
N TRP A 3 25.17 -2.26 8.51
CA TRP A 3 24.05 -1.65 7.80
C TRP A 3 22.69 -1.89 8.47
N VAL A 4 22.45 -3.08 9.02
CA VAL A 4 21.19 -3.42 9.72
C VAL A 4 21.08 -2.64 11.03
N GLU A 5 22.20 -2.51 11.74
CA GLU A 5 22.28 -1.83 13.04
C GLU A 5 22.24 -0.30 12.90
N SER A 6 22.53 0.24 11.71
CA SER A 6 22.43 1.67 11.41
C SER A 6 20.97 2.08 11.21
N THR A 7 20.24 2.30 12.30
CA THR A 7 18.83 2.72 12.28
C THR A 7 18.64 4.24 12.41
N GLU A 8 19.71 4.98 12.65
CA GLU A 8 19.69 6.44 12.74
C GLU A 8 20.09 7.09 11.41
N GLY A 9 19.66 8.34 11.20
CA GLY A 9 19.95 9.12 10.00
C GLY A 9 18.75 9.24 9.06
N ASP A 10 18.89 10.16 8.10
CA ASP A 10 17.84 10.50 7.13
C ASP A 10 18.14 9.96 5.72
N VAL A 11 19.35 9.43 5.51
CA VAL A 11 19.79 8.85 4.24
C VAL A 11 20.30 7.45 4.49
N ASP A 12 19.78 6.50 3.72
CA ASP A 12 20.25 5.13 3.65
C ASP A 12 20.50 4.76 2.18
N TYR A 13 21.26 3.70 1.93
CA TYR A 13 21.50 3.25 0.57
C TYR A 13 21.76 1.75 0.50
N ILE A 14 21.38 1.19 -0.64
CA ILE A 14 21.82 -0.11 -1.11
C ILE A 14 22.79 0.15 -2.25
N ASN A 15 23.94 -0.52 -2.23
CA ASN A 15 24.92 -0.46 -3.32
C ASN A 15 25.78 -1.72 -3.27
N GLY A 16 25.63 -2.61 -4.25
CA GLY A 16 26.43 -3.83 -4.35
C GLY A 16 25.76 -4.92 -5.17
N PHE A 17 26.29 -6.14 -5.07
CA PHE A 17 25.73 -7.33 -5.70
C PHE A 17 24.75 -8.01 -4.73
N ILE A 18 23.45 -7.83 -4.93
CA ILE A 18 22.44 -8.09 -3.90
C ILE A 18 21.59 -9.32 -4.24
N GLU A 19 20.82 -9.22 -5.32
CA GLU A 19 19.79 -10.21 -5.65
C GLU A 19 20.28 -11.23 -6.66
N VAL A 20 19.97 -12.51 -6.41
CA VAL A 20 20.48 -13.64 -7.21
C VAL A 20 19.49 -14.12 -8.28
N TYR A 21 18.38 -13.41 -8.49
CA TYR A 21 17.29 -13.82 -9.39
C TYR A 21 17.73 -14.06 -10.83
N ASN A 22 18.74 -13.30 -11.27
CA ASN A 22 19.27 -13.34 -12.63
C ASN A 22 20.33 -14.44 -12.85
N ASP A 23 20.83 -15.09 -11.80
CA ASP A 23 21.68 -16.28 -11.93
C ASP A 23 20.80 -17.54 -11.97
N PRO A 24 20.84 -18.35 -13.05
CA PRO A 24 20.08 -19.61 -13.12
C PRO A 24 20.36 -20.59 -11.97
N LYS A 25 21.52 -20.47 -11.31
CA LYS A 25 21.88 -21.26 -10.12
C LYS A 25 21.66 -20.54 -8.80
N GLY A 26 21.34 -19.24 -8.83
CA GLY A 26 21.08 -18.43 -7.64
C GLY A 26 22.29 -18.17 -6.74
N TYR A 27 23.51 -18.15 -7.29
CA TYR A 27 24.73 -17.92 -6.51
C TYR A 27 25.34 -16.53 -6.68
N ARG A 28 25.15 -15.90 -7.85
CA ARG A 28 25.75 -14.60 -8.19
C ARG A 28 24.68 -13.52 -8.09
N GLY A 29 24.97 -12.50 -7.29
CA GLY A 29 24.11 -11.32 -7.18
C GLY A 29 24.30 -10.37 -8.37
N SER A 30 23.22 -9.81 -8.89
CA SER A 30 23.26 -8.65 -9.80
C SER A 30 23.63 -7.39 -9.03
N TYR A 31 24.38 -6.49 -9.70
CA TYR A 31 24.66 -5.17 -9.13
C TYR A 31 23.39 -4.32 -9.12
N GLU A 32 23.07 -3.73 -7.97
CA GLU A 32 22.02 -2.73 -7.83
C GLU A 32 22.48 -1.61 -6.89
N SER A 33 21.90 -0.43 -7.09
CA SER A 33 22.00 0.65 -6.12
C SER A 33 20.69 1.41 -6.01
N VAL A 34 20.28 1.71 -4.78
CA VAL A 34 19.10 2.51 -4.45
C VAL A 34 19.51 3.48 -3.35
N VAL A 35 19.47 4.78 -3.63
CA VAL A 35 19.68 5.84 -2.64
C VAL A 35 18.33 6.24 -2.07
N GLN A 36 18.20 6.18 -0.75
CA GLN A 36 16.93 6.29 -0.03
C GLN A 36 17.00 7.45 0.95
N ILE A 37 15.97 8.28 0.95
CA ILE A 37 15.81 9.39 1.88
C ILE A 37 14.58 9.09 2.71
N LYS A 38 14.67 9.27 4.02
CA LYS A 38 13.55 9.14 4.93
C LYS A 38 12.35 9.96 4.42
N ASP A 39 11.16 9.35 4.40
CA ASP A 39 9.95 10.11 4.16
C ASP A 39 9.57 10.85 5.44
N PHE A 40 9.95 12.13 5.53
CA PHE A 40 9.72 12.95 6.72
C PHE A 40 8.23 13.22 7.00
N GLU A 41 7.38 13.19 5.98
CA GLU A 41 5.95 13.44 6.15
C GLU A 41 5.26 12.19 6.66
N MET A 42 5.46 11.06 5.96
CA MET A 42 4.95 9.75 6.37
C MET A 42 5.49 9.37 7.75
N SER A 43 6.79 9.58 8.00
CA SER A 43 7.40 9.32 9.31
C SER A 43 6.76 10.15 10.42
N ARG A 44 6.39 11.42 10.15
CA ARG A 44 5.68 12.26 11.12
C ARG A 44 4.30 11.70 11.42
N LYS A 45 3.52 11.37 10.37
CA LYS A 45 2.17 10.80 10.50
C LYS A 45 2.21 9.48 11.28
N MET A 46 3.08 8.56 10.89
CA MET A 46 3.30 7.29 11.58
C MET A 46 3.76 7.47 13.03
N SER A 47 4.66 8.41 13.31
CA SER A 47 5.10 8.68 14.69
C SER A 47 3.98 9.22 15.58
N ALA A 48 3.15 10.14 15.05
CA ALA A 48 2.01 10.69 15.79
C ALA A 48 0.98 9.60 16.10
N ILE A 49 0.68 8.73 15.13
CA ILE A 49 -0.24 7.61 15.28
C ILE A 49 0.32 6.55 16.26
N SER A 50 1.60 6.17 16.12
CA SER A 50 2.25 5.16 16.95
C SER A 50 2.26 5.51 18.45
N LYS A 51 2.43 6.80 18.79
CA LYS A 51 2.38 7.29 20.18
C LYS A 51 1.02 7.06 20.84
N GLU A 52 -0.04 7.02 20.04
CA GLU A 52 -1.41 6.83 20.51
C GLU A 52 -1.90 5.38 20.27
N ALA A 53 -1.00 4.42 20.02
CA ALA A 53 -1.38 3.06 19.66
C ALA A 53 -2.36 2.41 20.65
N GLN A 54 -2.20 2.68 21.96
CA GLN A 54 -3.13 2.19 22.97
C GLN A 54 -4.54 2.81 22.85
N TRP A 55 -4.63 4.10 22.49
CA TRP A 55 -5.93 4.75 22.28
C TRP A 55 -6.71 4.07 21.16
N PHE A 56 -6.05 3.70 20.06
CA PHE A 56 -6.70 2.97 18.97
C PHE A 56 -7.17 1.58 19.40
N GLU A 57 -6.35 0.85 20.18
CA GLU A 57 -6.74 -0.47 20.71
C GLU A 57 -7.98 -0.36 21.61
N ASP A 58 -7.98 0.60 22.53
CA ASP A 58 -9.05 0.81 23.50
C ASP A 58 -10.36 1.22 22.82
N ASN A 59 -10.27 2.06 21.77
CA ASN A 59 -11.41 2.59 21.01
C ASN A 59 -11.78 1.74 19.77
N SER A 60 -11.17 0.57 19.60
CA SER A 60 -11.52 -0.37 18.54
C SER A 60 -12.81 -1.14 18.86
N THR A 61 -13.53 -1.57 17.82
CA THR A 61 -14.77 -2.37 17.90
C THR A 61 -14.51 -3.84 18.26
N ILE A 62 -13.26 -4.27 18.27
CA ILE A 62 -12.87 -5.64 18.63
C ILE A 62 -13.28 -5.97 20.07
N MET A 63 -13.45 -7.28 20.34
CA MET A 63 -13.84 -7.76 21.66
C MET A 63 -12.76 -7.49 22.70
N ASP A 64 -13.13 -7.17 23.94
CA ASP A 64 -12.17 -6.88 25.01
C ASP A 64 -11.22 -8.07 25.29
N ALA A 65 -11.70 -9.31 25.13
CA ALA A 65 -10.87 -10.50 25.25
C ALA A 65 -9.74 -10.56 24.20
N HIS A 66 -9.91 -9.88 23.06
CA HIS A 66 -8.95 -9.82 21.96
C HIS A 66 -8.12 -8.53 21.98
N LYS A 67 -8.36 -7.61 22.93
CA LYS A 67 -7.58 -6.38 23.09
C LYS A 67 -6.30 -6.62 23.87
N LYS A 68 -5.20 -6.04 23.41
CA LYS A 68 -3.94 -5.98 24.15
C LYS A 68 -4.01 -4.96 25.27
N LYS A 69 -3.46 -5.31 26.44
CA LYS A 69 -3.33 -4.38 27.59
C LYS A 69 -2.31 -3.27 27.35
N ASN A 70 -1.27 -3.56 26.56
CA ASN A 70 -0.21 -2.63 26.22
C ASN A 70 0.14 -2.84 24.74
N VAL A 71 -0.22 -1.89 23.89
CA VAL A 71 0.14 -1.86 22.48
C VAL A 71 1.30 -0.91 22.27
N VAL A 72 2.30 -1.38 21.54
CA VAL A 72 3.37 -0.55 21.00
C VAL A 72 3.17 -0.52 19.49
N GLY A 73 3.05 0.67 18.91
CA GLY A 73 2.91 0.82 17.46
C GLY A 73 4.14 0.29 16.72
N ILE A 74 3.94 -0.24 15.53
CA ILE A 74 5.04 -0.75 14.69
C ILE A 74 5.79 0.43 14.07
N SER A 75 7.13 0.36 14.06
CA SER A 75 7.94 1.25 13.24
C SER A 75 7.94 0.72 11.81
N TYR A 76 7.23 1.38 10.90
CA TYR A 76 7.25 1.06 9.47
C TYR A 76 8.17 2.03 8.72
N ASN A 77 9.10 1.50 7.93
CA ASN A 77 10.12 2.30 7.25
C ASN A 77 9.70 2.58 5.79
N THR A 78 9.01 3.69 5.57
CA THR A 78 8.77 4.22 4.21
C THR A 78 9.84 5.25 3.86
N VAL A 79 10.40 5.14 2.66
CA VAL A 79 11.43 6.05 2.15
C VAL A 79 11.07 6.59 0.77
N ASN A 80 11.68 7.71 0.42
CA ASN A 80 11.71 8.27 -0.91
C ASN A 80 13.00 7.87 -1.61
N VAL A 81 12.87 7.29 -2.80
CA VAL A 81 14.00 7.00 -3.68
C VAL A 81 14.53 8.29 -4.29
N ALA A 82 15.81 8.58 -4.07
CA ALA A 82 16.50 9.72 -4.66
C ALA A 82 17.15 9.39 -6.02
N GLY A 83 17.55 8.13 -6.21
CA GLY A 83 18.11 7.63 -7.47
C GLY A 83 18.42 6.14 -7.40
N GLU A 84 18.29 5.48 -8.56
CA GLU A 84 18.48 4.03 -8.72
C GLU A 84 19.44 3.73 -9.88
N SER A 85 20.17 2.61 -9.77
CA SER A 85 20.99 2.08 -10.86
C SER A 85 21.14 0.56 -10.77
N GLY A 86 21.69 -0.06 -11.81
CA GLY A 86 21.82 -1.51 -11.88
C GLY A 86 20.46 -2.19 -11.98
N ASP A 87 20.27 -3.32 -11.30
CA ASP A 87 19.05 -4.15 -11.37
C ASP A 87 17.80 -3.46 -10.78
N ALA A 88 17.97 -2.31 -10.12
CA ALA A 88 16.88 -1.48 -9.61
C ALA A 88 16.44 -0.36 -10.58
N SER A 89 17.01 -0.25 -11.79
CA SER A 89 16.64 0.80 -12.74
C SER A 89 16.76 0.33 -14.21
N PRO A 90 15.82 0.69 -15.11
CA PRO A 90 14.64 1.53 -14.89
C PRO A 90 13.46 0.77 -14.27
N SER A 91 13.51 -0.56 -14.19
CA SER A 91 12.51 -1.35 -13.49
C SER A 91 12.97 -1.52 -12.04
N THR A 92 12.15 -1.06 -11.10
CA THR A 92 12.51 -1.01 -9.67
C THR A 92 11.55 -1.86 -8.84
N PRO A 93 12.00 -2.48 -7.74
CA PRO A 93 11.08 -3.03 -6.74
C PRO A 93 10.21 -1.92 -6.10
N ILE A 94 9.08 -2.31 -5.53
CA ILE A 94 8.24 -1.38 -4.73
C ILE A 94 8.52 -1.47 -3.22
N GLY A 95 9.24 -2.52 -2.81
CA GLY A 95 9.66 -2.74 -1.44
C GLY A 95 10.87 -3.67 -1.39
N ILE A 96 11.70 -3.52 -0.37
CA ILE A 96 12.99 -4.19 -0.23
C ILE A 96 13.11 -4.79 1.16
N ASN A 97 13.61 -6.03 1.27
CA ASN A 97 13.81 -6.70 2.56
C ASN A 97 15.19 -7.35 2.64
N LEU A 98 16.13 -6.67 3.29
CA LEU A 98 17.54 -7.03 3.31
C LEU A 98 18.11 -7.12 4.74
N PRO A 99 19.22 -7.85 4.94
CA PRO A 99 20.00 -8.58 3.94
C PRO A 99 19.45 -9.98 3.63
N ASN A 100 19.94 -10.60 2.55
CA ASN A 100 19.58 -11.96 2.12
C ASN A 100 20.18 -13.08 3.02
N ALA A 101 21.23 -12.80 3.78
CA ALA A 101 21.87 -13.79 4.64
C ALA A 101 21.04 -14.12 5.89
N ASN A 102 20.40 -15.29 5.91
CA ASN A 102 19.50 -15.73 6.98
C ASN A 102 20.10 -15.67 8.40
N TRP A 103 21.38 -16.00 8.55
CA TRP A 103 22.04 -15.95 9.86
C TRP A 103 22.19 -14.51 10.38
N ILE A 104 22.40 -13.54 9.49
CA ILE A 104 22.44 -12.12 9.87
C ILE A 104 21.04 -11.69 10.29
N ARG A 105 20.00 -12.08 9.52
CA ARG A 105 18.60 -11.79 9.86
C ARG A 105 18.20 -12.32 11.23
N ALA A 106 18.61 -13.54 11.55
CA ALA A 106 18.30 -14.18 12.83
C ALA A 106 19.00 -13.51 14.02
N ASN A 107 20.24 -13.06 13.84
CA ASN A 107 21.08 -12.58 14.95
C ASN A 107 21.10 -11.04 15.09
N HIS A 108 20.90 -10.30 14.01
CA HIS A 108 21.01 -8.84 13.95
C HIS A 108 19.75 -8.16 13.39
N GLY A 109 18.80 -8.93 12.84
CA GLY A 109 17.59 -8.40 12.22
C GLY A 109 17.72 -8.10 10.73
N SER A 110 16.70 -7.43 10.19
CA SER A 110 16.59 -7.03 8.78
C SER A 110 15.91 -5.67 8.67
N LYS A 111 16.13 -4.96 7.57
CA LYS A 111 15.38 -3.76 7.22
C LYS A 111 14.38 -4.11 6.11
N SER A 112 13.10 -3.91 6.40
CA SER A 112 12.01 -3.97 5.43
C SER A 112 11.58 -2.55 5.11
N ILE A 113 11.65 -2.18 3.83
CA ILE A 113 11.53 -0.79 3.39
C ILE A 113 10.52 -0.73 2.25
N SER A 114 9.60 0.24 2.30
CA SER A 114 8.66 0.55 1.23
C SER A 114 9.11 1.79 0.45
N LEU A 115 9.16 1.72 -0.88
CA LEU A 115 9.58 2.81 -1.75
C LEU A 115 8.37 3.70 -2.07
N GLY A 116 8.07 4.63 -1.17
CA GLY A 116 6.82 5.40 -1.14
C GLY A 116 6.58 6.23 -2.40
N ASN A 117 7.59 6.96 -2.88
CA ASN A 117 7.46 7.77 -4.10
C ASN A 117 7.34 6.92 -5.38
N ILE A 118 7.93 5.73 -5.44
CA ILE A 118 7.77 4.78 -6.55
C ILE A 118 6.34 4.24 -6.57
N LEU A 119 5.82 3.79 -5.41
CA LEU A 119 4.43 3.35 -5.26
C LEU A 119 3.44 4.45 -5.66
N TYR A 120 3.67 5.67 -5.18
CA TYR A 120 2.89 6.85 -5.54
C TYR A 120 2.93 7.09 -7.06
N ALA A 121 4.11 7.06 -7.67
CA ALA A 121 4.25 7.25 -9.11
C ALA A 121 3.57 6.14 -9.92
N TYR A 122 3.58 4.88 -9.46
CA TYR A 122 2.79 3.80 -10.06
C TYR A 122 1.27 4.09 -10.01
N GLY A 123 0.77 4.54 -8.86
CA GLY A 123 -0.63 4.92 -8.69
C GLY A 123 -1.05 6.02 -9.67
N GLN A 124 -0.16 7.00 -9.91
CA GLN A 124 -0.45 8.16 -10.75
C GLN A 124 -0.13 7.97 -12.24
N ALA A 125 0.88 7.17 -12.61
CA ALA A 125 1.29 6.98 -14.01
C ALA A 125 0.21 6.31 -14.88
N GLY A 126 -0.82 5.74 -14.25
CA GLY A 126 -1.99 5.20 -14.90
C GLY A 126 -3.27 6.04 -14.74
N SER A 127 -3.24 7.18 -14.05
CA SER A 127 -4.44 7.83 -13.53
C SER A 127 -5.08 8.88 -14.43
N SER A 128 -4.43 9.35 -15.50
CA SER A 128 -5.02 10.40 -16.34
C SER A 128 -6.34 9.92 -16.98
N GLY A 129 -7.47 10.38 -16.45
CA GLY A 129 -8.80 10.02 -16.90
C GLY A 129 -9.39 8.74 -16.32
N ARG A 130 -8.62 7.92 -15.55
CA ARG A 130 -9.16 6.69 -14.95
C ARG A 130 -10.10 7.00 -13.80
N LEU A 131 -9.71 7.94 -12.94
CA LEU A 131 -10.59 8.44 -11.90
C LEU A 131 -11.91 8.94 -12.50
N GLU A 132 -11.84 9.78 -13.53
CA GLU A 132 -13.00 10.32 -14.23
C GLU A 132 -13.83 9.26 -14.97
N GLU A 133 -13.26 8.09 -15.30
CA GLU A 133 -13.99 6.99 -15.94
C GLU A 133 -14.73 6.10 -14.94
N PHE A 134 -14.18 5.92 -13.74
CA PHE A 134 -14.69 4.93 -12.77
C PHE A 134 -15.32 5.54 -11.52
N ALA A 135 -15.11 6.82 -11.23
CA ALA A 135 -15.90 7.56 -10.24
C ALA A 135 -17.20 8.05 -10.87
N TYR A 136 -18.26 8.09 -10.05
CA TYR A 136 -19.60 8.42 -10.52
C TYR A 136 -19.83 9.93 -10.67
N ASP A 137 -19.54 10.70 -9.63
CA ASP A 137 -19.85 12.12 -9.57
C ASP A 137 -18.61 13.02 -9.55
N LYS A 138 -18.83 14.29 -9.93
CA LYS A 138 -17.76 15.29 -10.01
C LYS A 138 -17.26 15.75 -8.64
N GLU A 139 -18.09 15.72 -7.60
CA GLU A 139 -17.68 16.15 -6.27
C GLU A 139 -16.65 15.17 -5.70
N GLY A 140 -16.92 13.87 -5.79
CA GLY A 140 -15.99 12.81 -5.39
C GLY A 140 -14.67 12.87 -6.15
N ILE A 141 -14.70 13.13 -7.47
CA ILE A 141 -13.49 13.31 -8.28
C ILE A 141 -12.64 14.49 -7.78
N GLU A 142 -13.25 15.64 -7.51
CA GLU A 142 -12.51 16.82 -7.06
C GLU A 142 -12.00 16.67 -5.62
N LEU A 143 -12.77 15.99 -4.75
CA LEU A 143 -12.31 15.61 -3.41
C LEU A 143 -11.11 14.67 -3.46
N GLU A 144 -11.15 13.66 -4.32
CA GLU A 144 -10.04 12.71 -4.48
C GLU A 144 -8.80 13.37 -5.08
N LYS A 145 -8.96 14.30 -6.03
CA LYS A 145 -7.83 15.12 -6.51
C LYS A 145 -7.23 15.98 -5.40
N LYS A 146 -8.06 16.49 -4.48
CA LYS A 146 -7.60 17.33 -3.37
C LYS A 146 -6.92 16.51 -2.26
N TYR A 147 -7.54 15.41 -1.83
CA TYR A 147 -7.16 14.70 -0.60
C TYR A 147 -6.68 13.26 -0.82
N GLY A 148 -6.81 12.69 -2.02
CA GLY A 148 -6.51 11.26 -2.29
C GLY A 148 -5.14 10.83 -1.82
N LYS A 149 -4.09 11.57 -2.23
CA LYS A 149 -2.72 11.28 -1.79
C LYS A 149 -2.58 11.26 -0.26
N ASP A 150 -3.17 12.25 0.42
CA ASP A 150 -3.07 12.34 1.88
C ASP A 150 -3.90 11.26 2.57
N ALA A 151 -5.07 10.93 2.02
CA ALA A 151 -5.95 9.89 2.52
C ALA A 151 -5.29 8.50 2.39
N ASP A 152 -4.66 8.21 1.25
CA ASP A 152 -3.90 6.98 1.01
C ASP A 152 -2.73 6.84 1.98
N ASN A 153 -1.98 7.93 2.17
CA ASN A 153 -0.86 7.94 3.09
C ASN A 153 -1.33 7.72 4.53
N LEU A 154 -2.46 8.30 4.93
CA LEU A 154 -3.03 8.13 6.26
C LEU A 154 -3.61 6.73 6.46
N HIS A 155 -4.36 6.19 5.49
CA HIS A 155 -4.88 4.82 5.52
C HIS A 155 -3.73 3.81 5.63
N THR A 156 -2.70 3.96 4.80
CA THR A 156 -1.48 3.13 4.86
C THR A 156 -0.79 3.24 6.22
N SER A 157 -0.66 4.45 6.76
CA SER A 157 -0.08 4.65 8.10
C SER A 157 -0.87 3.91 9.19
N LEU A 158 -2.20 3.99 9.15
CA LEU A 158 -3.06 3.29 10.10
C LEU A 158 -2.97 1.77 9.91
N HIS A 159 -2.98 1.26 8.67
CA HIS A 159 -2.82 -0.15 8.35
C HIS A 159 -1.51 -0.73 8.92
N GLU A 160 -0.39 -0.09 8.62
CA GLU A 160 0.94 -0.60 8.97
C GLU A 160 1.25 -0.46 10.47
N VAL A 161 0.93 0.70 11.05
CA VAL A 161 1.36 1.05 12.43
C VAL A 161 0.39 0.51 13.47
N ILE A 162 -0.92 0.59 13.20
CA ILE A 162 -1.98 0.21 14.16
C ILE A 162 -2.63 -1.09 13.74
N GLY A 163 -2.94 -1.25 12.45
CA GLY A 163 -3.58 -2.42 11.87
C GLY A 163 -2.82 -3.66 12.31
N HIS A 164 -1.63 -3.92 11.78
CA HIS A 164 -0.83 -5.10 12.15
C HIS A 164 -0.43 -5.18 13.64
N ALA A 165 -0.34 -4.06 14.35
CA ALA A 165 0.03 -4.02 15.77
C ALA A 165 -1.11 -4.40 16.72
N SER A 166 -2.35 -4.14 16.33
CA SER A 166 -3.54 -4.27 17.18
C SER A 166 -4.01 -5.72 17.36
N GLY A 167 -4.72 -5.95 18.45
CA GLY A 167 -5.34 -7.22 18.79
C GLY A 167 -4.38 -8.34 19.17
N GLN A 168 -4.89 -9.34 19.89
CA GLN A 168 -4.15 -10.52 20.33
C GLN A 168 -4.93 -11.82 20.10
N ILE A 169 -4.20 -12.92 19.96
CA ILE A 169 -4.76 -14.27 19.95
C ILE A 169 -5.06 -14.73 21.39
N ILE A 170 -6.06 -15.60 21.54
CA ILE A 170 -6.38 -16.19 22.84
C ILE A 170 -5.29 -17.21 23.23
N GLU A 171 -4.97 -17.28 24.52
CA GLU A 171 -4.02 -18.27 25.05
C GLU A 171 -4.44 -19.70 24.69
N GLY A 172 -3.51 -20.48 24.13
CA GLY A 172 -3.77 -21.86 23.68
C GLY A 172 -4.25 -21.99 22.24
N VAL A 173 -4.57 -20.88 21.55
CA VAL A 173 -4.83 -20.89 20.10
C VAL A 173 -3.50 -20.82 19.34
N GLY A 174 -3.35 -21.66 18.32
CA GLY A 174 -2.17 -21.67 17.45
C GLY A 174 -2.04 -20.38 16.63
N THR A 175 -0.86 -20.16 16.05
CA THR A 175 -0.64 -18.99 15.18
C THR A 175 -1.59 -19.01 13.98
N PRO A 176 -1.93 -17.84 13.37
CA PRO A 176 -2.79 -17.80 12.19
C PRO A 176 -2.30 -18.69 11.03
N LYS A 177 -0.98 -18.89 10.89
CA LYS A 177 -0.42 -19.81 9.89
C LYS A 177 -0.83 -21.26 10.14
N GLU A 178 -0.92 -21.68 11.40
CA GLU A 178 -1.31 -23.03 11.81
C GLU A 178 -2.82 -23.22 11.75
N THR A 179 -3.58 -22.23 12.22
CA THR A 179 -5.04 -22.32 12.34
C THR A 179 -5.77 -21.98 11.04
N LEU A 180 -5.39 -20.90 10.37
CA LEU A 180 -6.08 -20.37 9.18
C LEU A 180 -5.44 -20.80 7.85
N LYS A 181 -4.22 -21.35 7.88
CA LYS A 181 -3.51 -21.93 6.73
C LYS A 181 -3.38 -20.92 5.57
N SER A 182 -3.82 -21.28 4.37
CA SER A 182 -3.75 -20.45 3.16
C SER A 182 -4.57 -19.16 3.24
N TYR A 183 -5.51 -19.05 4.19
CA TYR A 183 -6.34 -17.86 4.36
C TYR A 183 -5.73 -16.83 5.32
N ALA A 184 -4.68 -17.20 6.06
CA ALA A 184 -4.08 -16.37 7.11
C ALA A 184 -3.65 -14.98 6.60
N SER A 185 -2.94 -14.94 5.48
CA SER A 185 -2.46 -13.66 4.91
C SER A 185 -3.63 -12.78 4.47
N THR A 186 -4.60 -13.33 3.74
CA THR A 186 -5.76 -12.55 3.28
C THR A 186 -6.57 -12.00 4.45
N LEU A 187 -6.78 -12.78 5.51
CA LEU A 187 -7.50 -12.32 6.70
C LEU A 187 -6.73 -11.24 7.45
N GLU A 188 -5.41 -11.39 7.59
CA GLU A 188 -4.57 -10.41 8.28
C GLU A 188 -4.57 -9.06 7.57
N GLU A 189 -4.49 -9.06 6.24
CA GLU A 189 -4.58 -7.85 5.43
C GLU A 189 -5.96 -7.20 5.53
N ALA A 190 -7.05 -7.98 5.43
CA ALA A 190 -8.40 -7.45 5.59
C ALA A 190 -8.57 -6.76 6.95
N ARG A 191 -8.02 -7.38 8.00
CA ARG A 191 -8.06 -6.83 9.36
C ARG A 191 -7.33 -5.49 9.46
N ALA A 192 -6.11 -5.41 8.92
CA ALA A 192 -5.32 -4.19 8.97
C ALA A 192 -5.96 -3.06 8.13
N ASP A 193 -6.49 -3.38 6.95
CA ASP A 193 -7.26 -2.44 6.13
C ASP A 193 -8.49 -1.92 6.87
N LEU A 194 -9.24 -2.79 7.55
CA LEU A 194 -10.43 -2.42 8.32
C LEU A 194 -10.12 -1.51 9.50
N VAL A 195 -8.96 -1.67 10.15
CA VAL A 195 -8.50 -0.70 11.17
C VAL A 195 -8.28 0.66 10.52
N GLY A 196 -7.59 0.72 9.37
CA GLY A 196 -7.39 1.96 8.63
C GLY A 196 -8.70 2.63 8.23
N LEU A 197 -9.63 1.86 7.65
CA LEU A 197 -10.95 2.35 7.24
C LEU A 197 -11.76 2.83 8.46
N TYR A 198 -11.79 2.09 9.56
CA TYR A 198 -12.59 2.46 10.73
C TYR A 198 -12.13 3.77 11.39
N PHE A 199 -10.82 4.05 11.42
CA PHE A 199 -10.26 5.20 12.12
C PHE A 199 -9.95 6.41 11.24
N ILE A 200 -9.81 6.26 9.92
CA ILE A 200 -9.50 7.42 9.05
C ILE A 200 -10.52 8.58 9.14
N PRO A 201 -11.85 8.35 9.27
CA PRO A 201 -12.80 9.46 9.42
C PRO A 201 -12.89 9.99 10.87
N ASP A 202 -12.10 9.45 11.81
CA ASP A 202 -12.18 9.84 13.21
C ASP A 202 -11.57 11.22 13.46
N LYS A 203 -12.23 12.04 14.30
CA LYS A 203 -11.75 13.37 14.66
C LYS A 203 -10.39 13.35 15.35
N LYS A 204 -10.02 12.23 15.99
CA LYS A 204 -8.67 12.03 16.50
C LYS A 204 -7.60 12.25 15.43
N MET A 205 -7.87 12.02 14.14
CA MET A 205 -6.87 12.22 13.08
C MET A 205 -6.54 13.71 12.88
N GLU A 206 -7.52 14.59 13.07
CA GLU A 206 -7.32 16.05 13.07
C GLU A 206 -6.59 16.47 14.36
N GLU A 207 -6.96 15.92 15.51
CA GLU A 207 -6.32 16.21 16.80
C GLU A 207 -4.83 15.85 16.82
N LEU A 208 -4.46 14.76 16.12
CA LEU A 208 -3.07 14.34 15.96
C LEU A 208 -2.31 15.12 14.89
N GLY A 209 -2.99 16.01 14.15
CA GLY A 209 -2.40 16.79 13.07
C GLY A 209 -1.97 15.94 11.87
N VAL A 210 -2.58 14.75 11.69
CA VAL A 210 -2.29 13.83 10.58
C VAL A 210 -3.33 13.89 9.46
N ALA A 211 -4.44 14.61 9.68
CA ALA A 211 -5.47 14.89 8.70
C ALA A 211 -5.84 16.38 8.68
N GLU A 212 -5.96 16.98 7.49
CA GLU A 212 -6.54 18.34 7.31
C GLU A 212 -8.05 18.31 7.57
N SER A 213 -8.72 17.28 7.05
CA SER A 213 -10.15 17.01 7.23
C SER A 213 -10.34 15.51 7.30
N SER A 214 -10.48 14.97 8.52
CA SER A 214 -10.70 13.53 8.73
C SER A 214 -11.94 13.05 7.97
N LYS A 215 -13.00 13.87 7.96
CA LYS A 215 -14.23 13.58 7.23
C LYS A 215 -14.02 13.45 5.72
N ASP A 216 -13.36 14.42 5.09
CA ASP A 216 -13.19 14.40 3.63
C ASP A 216 -12.18 13.33 3.21
N MET A 217 -11.08 13.18 3.96
CA MET A 217 -10.12 12.10 3.73
C MET A 217 -10.75 10.72 3.92
N GLY A 218 -11.65 10.56 4.90
CA GLY A 218 -12.41 9.34 5.10
C GLY A 218 -13.37 9.04 3.94
N ARG A 219 -14.07 10.05 3.42
CA ARG A 219 -14.92 9.90 2.22
C ARG A 219 -14.11 9.41 1.03
N VAL A 220 -12.99 10.09 0.74
CA VAL A 220 -12.10 9.74 -0.38
C VAL A 220 -11.55 8.32 -0.24
N SER A 221 -11.06 7.96 0.96
CA SER A 221 -10.54 6.61 1.21
C SER A 221 -11.63 5.55 1.05
N TYR A 222 -12.86 5.81 1.48
CA TYR A 222 -13.98 4.88 1.32
C TYR A 222 -14.37 4.72 -0.15
N ASP A 223 -14.52 5.83 -0.88
CA ASP A 223 -14.87 5.81 -2.30
C ASP A 223 -13.81 5.05 -3.11
N GLU A 224 -12.53 5.32 -2.85
CA GLU A 224 -11.44 4.58 -3.46
C GLU A 224 -11.48 3.09 -3.11
N TYR A 225 -11.60 2.75 -1.82
CA TYR A 225 -11.55 1.36 -1.36
C TYR A 225 -12.70 0.52 -1.92
N ILE A 226 -13.92 1.08 -1.96
CA ILE A 226 -15.09 0.42 -2.54
C ILE A 226 -14.93 0.30 -4.07
N ARG A 227 -14.55 1.37 -4.75
CA ARG A 227 -14.33 1.36 -6.21
C ARG A 227 -13.20 0.39 -6.60
N ASN A 228 -12.12 0.34 -5.83
CA ASN A 228 -11.01 -0.59 -6.03
C ASN A 228 -11.47 -2.03 -5.81
N GLY A 229 -12.03 -2.31 -4.63
CA GLY A 229 -12.43 -3.65 -4.20
C GLY A 229 -13.51 -4.29 -5.09
N LEU A 230 -14.50 -3.51 -5.55
CA LEU A 230 -15.61 -4.01 -6.36
C LEU A 230 -15.38 -3.88 -7.87
N MET A 231 -14.43 -3.06 -8.32
CA MET A 231 -14.26 -2.77 -9.75
C MET A 231 -12.80 -2.67 -10.19
N THR A 232 -12.10 -1.59 -9.89
CA THR A 232 -10.91 -1.19 -10.66
C THR A 232 -9.72 -2.11 -10.46
N GLN A 233 -9.66 -2.89 -9.37
CA GLN A 233 -8.62 -3.91 -9.21
C GLN A 233 -8.69 -5.02 -10.27
N LEU A 234 -9.88 -5.29 -10.83
CA LEU A 234 -10.09 -6.34 -11.83
C LEU A 234 -9.41 -6.06 -13.16
N ILE A 235 -8.98 -4.82 -13.41
CA ILE A 235 -8.15 -4.45 -14.58
C ILE A 235 -6.89 -5.32 -14.68
N ARG A 236 -6.39 -5.84 -13.56
CA ARG A 236 -5.17 -6.65 -13.47
C ARG A 236 -5.42 -8.15 -13.67
N ILE A 237 -6.67 -8.58 -13.79
CA ILE A 237 -7.07 -9.99 -13.87
C ILE A 237 -7.38 -10.34 -15.33
N LYS A 238 -7.02 -11.56 -15.76
CA LYS A 238 -7.38 -12.04 -17.11
C LYS A 238 -8.85 -12.44 -17.12
N LEU A 239 -9.55 -12.11 -18.19
CA LEU A 239 -10.96 -12.48 -18.35
C LEU A 239 -11.14 -14.01 -18.21
N GLY A 240 -12.08 -14.44 -17.36
CA GLY A 240 -12.30 -15.84 -17.01
C GLY A 240 -11.64 -16.29 -15.71
N ASP A 241 -10.60 -15.59 -15.24
CA ASP A 241 -9.91 -15.93 -13.99
C ASP A 241 -10.64 -15.34 -12.77
N ASN A 242 -10.33 -15.90 -11.59
CA ASN A 242 -10.74 -15.39 -10.28
C ASN A 242 -9.56 -14.68 -9.59
N ILE A 243 -9.84 -14.01 -8.47
CA ILE A 243 -8.76 -13.36 -7.71
C ILE A 243 -7.95 -14.40 -6.94
N GLU A 244 -6.62 -14.33 -7.07
CA GLU A 244 -5.68 -15.22 -6.37
C GLU A 244 -4.86 -14.50 -5.29
N GLN A 245 -4.39 -13.29 -5.58
CA GLN A 245 -3.46 -12.55 -4.72
C GLN A 245 -4.14 -12.06 -3.43
N SER A 246 -3.48 -12.26 -2.27
CA SER A 246 -4.08 -12.05 -0.94
C SER A 246 -4.60 -10.64 -0.70
N HIS A 247 -3.88 -9.58 -1.09
CA HIS A 247 -4.33 -8.22 -0.89
C HIS A 247 -5.56 -7.88 -1.76
N MET A 248 -5.60 -8.35 -3.01
CA MET A 248 -6.76 -8.21 -3.89
C MET A 248 -7.99 -8.95 -3.32
N ARG A 249 -7.77 -10.17 -2.81
CA ARG A 249 -8.82 -10.94 -2.14
C ARG A 249 -9.34 -10.22 -0.89
N ASN A 250 -8.46 -9.62 -0.10
CA ASN A 250 -8.84 -8.88 1.09
C ASN A 250 -9.76 -7.71 0.72
N ARG A 251 -9.35 -6.89 -0.26
CA ARG A 251 -10.10 -5.70 -0.68
C ARG A 251 -11.47 -6.08 -1.23
N GLN A 252 -11.51 -7.13 -2.05
CA GLN A 252 -12.80 -7.64 -2.54
C GLN A 252 -13.67 -8.20 -1.39
N THR A 253 -13.06 -8.90 -0.43
CA THR A 253 -13.78 -9.45 0.74
C THR A 253 -14.45 -8.33 1.52
N VAL A 254 -13.69 -7.30 1.90
CA VAL A 254 -14.19 -6.17 2.70
C VAL A 254 -15.27 -5.39 1.93
N SER A 255 -14.99 -4.99 0.68
CA SER A 255 -15.93 -4.16 -0.08
C SER A 255 -17.21 -4.92 -0.45
N LYS A 256 -17.13 -6.21 -0.81
CA LYS A 256 -18.30 -7.00 -1.15
C LYS A 256 -19.13 -7.38 0.08
N TRP A 257 -18.48 -7.67 1.21
CA TRP A 257 -19.19 -7.91 2.47
C TRP A 257 -19.96 -6.66 2.91
N ALA A 258 -19.33 -5.47 2.87
CA ALA A 258 -19.99 -4.22 3.21
C ALA A 258 -21.14 -3.88 2.24
N TYR A 259 -20.94 -4.11 0.94
CA TYR A 259 -21.99 -3.93 -0.07
C TYR A 259 -23.21 -4.83 0.18
N GLU A 260 -22.99 -6.12 0.45
CA GLU A 260 -24.09 -7.06 0.67
C GLU A 260 -24.82 -6.82 2.00
N ASN A 261 -24.09 -6.54 3.08
CA ASN A 261 -24.70 -6.29 4.40
C ASN A 261 -25.35 -4.90 4.49
N GLY A 262 -24.88 -3.93 3.71
CA GLY A 262 -25.49 -2.60 3.63
C GLY A 262 -26.64 -2.47 2.64
N LYS A 263 -26.98 -3.54 1.91
CA LYS A 263 -27.94 -3.50 0.80
C LYS A 263 -29.36 -3.13 1.22
N ALA A 264 -29.81 -3.58 2.39
CA ALA A 264 -31.17 -3.30 2.88
C ALA A 264 -31.41 -1.81 3.17
N GLU A 265 -30.34 -1.08 3.49
CA GLU A 265 -30.37 0.36 3.79
C GLU A 265 -29.80 1.22 2.66
N ASN A 266 -29.47 0.60 1.51
CA ASN A 266 -28.86 1.24 0.36
C ASN A 266 -27.57 2.05 0.70
N ILE A 267 -26.74 1.52 1.62
CA ILE A 267 -25.50 2.19 2.06
C ILE A 267 -24.50 2.34 0.91
N ILE A 268 -24.36 1.29 0.10
CA ILE A 268 -23.60 1.30 -1.15
C ILE A 268 -24.56 0.88 -2.26
N GLU A 269 -24.72 1.74 -3.26
CA GLU A 269 -25.61 1.53 -4.39
C GLU A 269 -24.82 1.15 -5.65
N LYS A 270 -25.31 0.14 -6.38
CA LYS A 270 -24.80 -0.21 -7.71
C LYS A 270 -25.62 0.56 -8.75
N VAL A 271 -25.06 1.66 -9.27
CA VAL A 271 -25.68 2.49 -10.31
C VAL A 271 -25.22 2.01 -11.68
N VAL A 272 -26.13 1.93 -12.65
CA VAL A 272 -25.79 1.68 -14.06
C VAL A 272 -26.28 2.84 -14.90
N GLU A 273 -25.34 3.58 -15.49
CA GLU A 273 -25.63 4.73 -16.34
C GLU A 273 -24.85 4.62 -17.65
N ASN A 274 -25.53 4.77 -18.79
CA ASN A 274 -24.92 4.66 -20.12
C ASN A 274 -24.12 3.35 -20.33
N ASN A 275 -24.66 2.23 -19.83
CA ASN A 275 -24.02 0.91 -19.82
C ASN A 275 -22.69 0.85 -19.03
N LYS A 276 -22.49 1.76 -18.08
CA LYS A 276 -21.35 1.75 -17.16
C LYS A 276 -21.86 1.56 -15.74
N THR A 277 -21.27 0.58 -15.06
CA THR A 277 -21.51 0.32 -13.65
C THR A 277 -20.66 1.27 -12.79
N TYR A 278 -21.25 1.75 -11.70
CA TYR A 278 -20.59 2.49 -10.63
C TYR A 278 -21.08 1.97 -9.28
N PHE A 279 -20.23 2.07 -8.26
CA PHE A 279 -20.65 1.87 -6.87
C PHE A 279 -20.58 3.21 -6.16
N VAL A 280 -21.70 3.65 -5.59
CA VAL A 280 -21.87 4.96 -4.96
C VAL A 280 -22.17 4.77 -3.49
N ILE A 281 -21.46 5.48 -2.62
CA ILE A 281 -21.67 5.42 -1.17
C ILE A 281 -22.71 6.49 -0.79
N ASN A 282 -23.86 6.06 -0.30
CA ASN A 282 -24.95 6.96 0.10
C ASN A 282 -24.87 7.37 1.58
N ASP A 283 -24.24 6.53 2.42
CA ASP A 283 -24.13 6.79 3.86
C ASP A 283 -22.75 6.32 4.40
N TYR A 284 -21.80 7.26 4.47
CA TYR A 284 -20.44 6.99 4.93
C TYR A 284 -20.37 6.63 6.43
N GLU A 285 -21.27 7.17 7.25
CA GLU A 285 -21.28 6.89 8.70
C GLU A 285 -21.76 5.46 8.95
N LYS A 286 -22.82 5.03 8.27
CA LYS A 286 -23.26 3.63 8.35
C LYS A 286 -22.24 2.67 7.74
N LEU A 287 -21.55 3.07 6.67
CA LEU A 287 -20.46 2.26 6.14
C LEU A 287 -19.32 2.10 7.15
N ARG A 288 -18.99 3.14 7.93
CA ARG A 288 -18.02 3.03 9.04
C ARG A 288 -18.48 2.01 10.08
N ILE A 289 -19.77 1.96 10.41
CA ILE A 289 -20.33 0.96 11.34
C ILE A 289 -20.11 -0.45 10.77
N LEU A 290 -20.44 -0.69 9.49
CA LEU A 290 -20.22 -1.98 8.84
C LEU A 290 -18.74 -2.39 8.84
N PHE A 291 -17.81 -1.46 8.58
CA PHE A 291 -16.38 -1.75 8.72
C PHE A 291 -16.00 -2.12 10.15
N GLY A 292 -16.56 -1.44 11.15
CA GLY A 292 -16.37 -1.78 12.56
C GLY A 292 -16.91 -3.17 12.93
N GLU A 293 -18.06 -3.57 12.40
CA GLU A 293 -18.65 -4.89 12.59
C GLU A 293 -17.79 -5.99 11.95
N LEU A 294 -17.35 -5.77 10.71
CA LEU A 294 -16.47 -6.71 10.03
C LEU A 294 -15.10 -6.80 10.71
N LEU A 295 -14.55 -5.67 11.19
CA LEU A 295 -13.30 -5.66 11.95
C LEU A 295 -13.39 -6.53 13.20
N ARG A 296 -14.51 -6.42 13.93
CA ARG A 296 -14.78 -7.23 15.12
C ARG A 296 -14.82 -8.72 14.78
N GLU A 297 -15.50 -9.10 13.69
CA GLU A 297 -15.59 -10.51 13.28
C GLU A 297 -14.26 -11.05 12.76
N VAL A 298 -13.55 -10.29 11.92
CA VAL A 298 -12.23 -10.69 11.41
C VAL A 298 -11.22 -10.85 12.55
N GLN A 299 -11.24 -9.98 13.56
CA GLN A 299 -10.42 -10.14 14.76
C GLN A 299 -10.84 -11.39 15.56
N ARG A 300 -12.14 -11.68 15.72
CA ARG A 300 -12.61 -12.91 16.38
C ARG A 300 -12.06 -14.15 15.68
N ILE A 301 -12.27 -14.24 14.36
CA ILE A 301 -11.77 -15.35 13.53
C ILE A 301 -10.27 -15.56 13.73
N LYS A 302 -9.48 -14.48 13.69
CA LYS A 302 -8.03 -14.54 13.94
C LYS A 302 -7.69 -15.03 15.34
N SER A 303 -8.36 -14.48 16.36
CA SER A 303 -7.99 -14.67 17.76
C SER A 303 -8.39 -16.04 18.29
N GLU A 304 -9.46 -16.62 17.74
CA GLU A 304 -10.00 -17.94 18.08
C GLU A 304 -9.50 -19.05 17.14
N GLY A 305 -8.84 -18.70 16.03
CA GLY A 305 -8.33 -19.67 15.05
C GLY A 305 -9.44 -20.36 14.25
N ASP A 306 -10.54 -19.65 13.99
CA ASP A 306 -11.75 -20.19 13.34
C ASP A 306 -11.55 -20.35 11.82
N TYR A 307 -10.98 -21.48 11.42
CA TYR A 307 -10.68 -21.78 10.03
C TYR A 307 -11.92 -21.76 9.12
N GLU A 308 -13.05 -22.31 9.56
CA GLU A 308 -14.25 -22.42 8.72
C GLU A 308 -14.90 -21.06 8.51
N ALA A 309 -14.99 -20.21 9.55
CA ALA A 309 -15.46 -18.84 9.37
C ALA A 309 -14.53 -18.04 8.44
N CYS A 310 -13.21 -18.17 8.62
CA CYS A 310 -12.22 -17.52 7.75
C CYS A 310 -12.39 -17.92 6.28
N LYS A 311 -12.49 -19.23 6.03
CA LYS A 311 -12.70 -19.80 4.71
C LYS A 311 -14.01 -19.30 4.09
N ASN A 312 -15.11 -19.36 4.84
CA ASN A 312 -16.41 -18.93 4.34
C ASN A 312 -16.42 -17.44 4.00
N LEU A 313 -15.82 -16.59 4.83
CA LEU A 313 -15.69 -15.16 4.56
C LEU A 313 -14.91 -14.91 3.26
N ILE A 314 -13.74 -15.52 3.09
CA ILE A 314 -12.90 -15.26 1.91
C ILE A 314 -13.49 -15.89 0.64
N GLU A 315 -13.98 -17.13 0.69
CA GLU A 315 -14.50 -17.83 -0.50
C GLU A 315 -15.82 -17.23 -1.02
N ASN A 316 -16.67 -16.69 -0.13
CA ASN A 316 -17.93 -16.07 -0.54
C ASN A 316 -17.74 -14.66 -1.10
N TYR A 317 -16.81 -13.89 -0.52
CA TYR A 317 -16.67 -12.46 -0.81
C TYR A 317 -15.40 -12.11 -1.61
N GLY A 318 -14.26 -12.78 -1.35
CA GLY A 318 -12.94 -12.38 -1.85
C GLY A 318 -12.44 -13.05 -3.13
N VAL A 319 -13.00 -14.19 -3.54
CA VAL A 319 -12.43 -15.02 -4.64
C VAL A 319 -13.14 -14.82 -5.97
N LYS A 320 -14.46 -14.99 -5.99
CA LYS A 320 -15.24 -15.08 -7.24
C LYS A 320 -15.41 -13.72 -7.90
N VAL A 321 -15.13 -13.66 -9.19
CA VAL A 321 -15.29 -12.45 -10.01
C VAL A 321 -16.58 -12.53 -10.83
N ASP A 322 -17.40 -11.46 -10.80
CA ASP A 322 -18.52 -11.27 -11.73
C ASP A 322 -17.94 -11.02 -13.13
N GLN A 323 -18.06 -12.01 -14.00
CA GLN A 323 -17.41 -11.99 -15.32
C GLN A 323 -18.08 -11.00 -16.29
N ASP A 324 -19.34 -10.61 -16.07
CA ASP A 324 -19.99 -9.61 -16.90
C ASP A 324 -19.50 -8.21 -16.54
N LEU A 325 -19.42 -7.91 -15.24
CA LEU A 325 -18.80 -6.68 -14.75
C LEU A 325 -17.32 -6.62 -15.13
N HIS A 326 -16.59 -7.72 -15.04
CA HIS A 326 -15.18 -7.79 -15.43
C HIS A 326 -14.98 -7.44 -16.91
N ARG A 327 -15.83 -7.98 -17.80
CA ARG A 327 -15.80 -7.66 -19.23
C ARG A 327 -16.07 -6.17 -19.48
N GLU A 328 -17.03 -5.59 -18.75
CA GLU A 328 -17.30 -4.15 -18.81
C GLU A 328 -16.08 -3.32 -18.39
N ILE A 329 -15.45 -3.67 -17.27
CA ILE A 329 -14.28 -2.97 -16.73
C ILE A 329 -13.10 -3.02 -17.70
N LEU A 330 -12.79 -4.20 -18.24
CA LEU A 330 -11.73 -4.35 -19.23
C LEU A 330 -12.03 -3.51 -20.47
N LYS A 331 -13.28 -3.52 -20.96
CA LYS A 331 -13.70 -2.73 -22.12
C LYS A 331 -13.55 -1.23 -21.88
N ARG A 332 -13.97 -0.74 -20.71
CA ARG A 332 -13.79 0.67 -20.29
C ARG A 332 -12.31 1.02 -20.17
N ASN A 333 -11.49 0.07 -19.73
CA ASN A 333 -10.07 0.29 -19.53
C ASN A 333 -9.23 0.26 -20.83
N GLU A 334 -9.73 -0.32 -21.93
CA GLU A 334 -9.01 -0.38 -23.23
C GLU A 334 -8.55 1.00 -23.73
N LYS A 335 -9.26 2.08 -23.38
CA LYS A 335 -8.89 3.45 -23.76
C LYS A 335 -7.65 3.98 -23.02
N PHE A 336 -7.24 3.32 -21.92
CA PHE A 336 -6.04 3.65 -21.16
C PHE A 336 -4.91 2.70 -21.54
N THR A 337 -4.09 3.13 -22.49
CA THR A 337 -3.04 2.31 -23.11
C THR A 337 -1.74 2.22 -22.30
N SER A 338 -1.80 2.34 -20.97
CA SER A 338 -0.62 2.22 -20.11
C SER A 338 0.02 0.85 -20.32
N ALA A 339 1.32 0.82 -20.61
CA ALA A 339 2.06 -0.41 -20.87
C ALA A 339 2.00 -1.38 -19.66
N PRO A 340 2.05 -2.71 -19.89
CA PRO A 340 1.98 -3.72 -18.83
C PRO A 340 3.19 -3.73 -17.91
N TYR A 341 4.31 -3.14 -18.36
CA TYR A 341 5.50 -2.92 -17.57
C TYR A 341 5.76 -1.41 -17.51
N SER A 342 6.10 -0.92 -16.33
CA SER A 342 6.53 0.46 -16.14
C SER A 342 8.00 0.47 -15.72
N GLY A 343 8.68 1.55 -16.08
CA GLY A 343 9.99 1.88 -15.56
C GLY A 343 10.05 3.37 -15.25
N PHE A 344 11.02 3.74 -14.43
CA PHE A 344 11.21 5.11 -13.94
C PHE A 344 12.51 5.67 -14.47
N ILE A 345 12.47 6.93 -14.86
CA ILE A 345 13.67 7.73 -15.12
C ILE A 345 14.04 8.43 -13.81
N ASN A 346 15.33 8.46 -13.50
CA ASN A 346 15.80 9.13 -12.29
C ASN A 346 15.74 10.66 -12.44
N PRO A 347 15.56 11.43 -11.36
CA PRO A 347 15.85 12.85 -11.38
C PRO A 347 17.37 13.10 -11.48
N GLU A 348 17.75 14.30 -11.91
CA GLU A 348 19.11 14.81 -11.80
C GLU A 348 19.24 15.69 -10.55
N LEU A 349 20.20 15.34 -9.70
CA LEU A 349 20.56 16.10 -8.50
C LEU A 349 21.81 16.93 -8.78
N ILE A 350 21.64 18.24 -8.93
CA ILE A 350 22.70 19.16 -9.37
C ILE A 350 23.14 20.04 -8.19
N PRO A 351 24.38 19.88 -7.68
CA PRO A 351 24.87 20.73 -6.61
C PRO A 351 25.07 22.18 -7.08
N VAL A 352 24.59 23.13 -6.29
CA VAL A 352 24.79 24.57 -6.45
C VAL A 352 25.89 24.99 -5.47
N TYR A 353 26.87 25.72 -5.98
CA TYR A 353 28.05 26.12 -5.20
C TYR A 353 28.07 27.63 -4.97
N ASN A 354 28.52 28.05 -3.79
CA ASN A 354 28.87 29.45 -3.53
C ASN A 354 30.24 29.82 -4.13
N GLU A 355 30.65 31.08 -3.99
CA GLU A 355 31.96 31.58 -4.47
C GLU A 355 33.16 30.82 -3.85
N SER A 356 32.98 30.26 -2.65
CA SER A 356 33.98 29.45 -1.94
C SER A 356 33.99 27.98 -2.36
N LYS A 357 33.19 27.58 -3.36
CA LYS A 357 33.01 26.19 -3.83
C LYS A 357 32.40 25.24 -2.81
N GLU A 358 31.65 25.77 -1.85
CA GLU A 358 30.86 24.97 -0.92
C GLU A 358 29.46 24.74 -1.50
N ILE A 359 28.91 23.55 -1.29
CA ILE A 359 27.53 23.23 -1.72
C ILE A 359 26.56 24.03 -0.82
N THR A 360 25.73 24.86 -1.44
CA THR A 360 24.68 25.62 -0.74
C THR A 360 23.28 25.10 -1.00
N ASP A 361 23.08 24.36 -2.10
CA ASP A 361 21.80 23.81 -2.49
C ASP A 361 21.98 22.61 -3.42
N ILE A 362 20.96 21.76 -3.55
CA ILE A 362 20.87 20.69 -4.54
C ILE A 362 19.62 20.94 -5.39
N LYS A 363 19.83 21.38 -6.63
CA LYS A 363 18.73 21.56 -7.58
C LYS A 363 18.30 20.20 -8.13
N VAL A 364 17.03 19.85 -7.93
CA VAL A 364 16.41 18.65 -8.51
C VAL A 364 15.77 18.99 -9.84
N THR A 365 16.19 18.33 -10.92
CA THR A 365 15.59 18.50 -12.25
C THR A 365 15.16 17.17 -12.84
N GLN A 366 14.08 17.16 -13.61
CA GLN A 366 13.65 15.94 -14.33
C GLN A 366 14.33 15.89 -15.71
N PRO A 367 14.85 14.74 -16.13
CA PRO A 367 15.31 14.56 -17.51
C PRO A 367 14.13 14.75 -18.47
N LYS A 368 14.44 15.14 -19.71
CA LYS A 368 13.42 15.36 -20.74
C LYS A 368 12.62 14.10 -21.06
N ASP A 369 13.33 12.99 -21.24
CA ASP A 369 12.78 11.68 -21.60
C ASP A 369 13.83 10.59 -21.32
N PHE A 370 13.38 9.32 -21.38
CA PHE A 370 14.21 8.14 -21.15
C PHE A 370 15.44 8.09 -22.08
N ALA A 371 15.26 8.37 -23.37
CA ALA A 371 16.34 8.29 -24.35
C ALA A 371 17.46 9.29 -24.04
N THR A 372 17.09 10.52 -23.69
CA THR A 372 18.04 11.57 -23.32
C THR A 372 18.83 11.18 -22.07
N GLN A 373 18.17 10.64 -21.04
CA GLN A 373 18.84 10.16 -19.82
C GLN A 373 19.82 9.01 -20.11
N MET A 374 19.41 8.00 -20.90
CA MET A 374 20.28 6.87 -21.20
C MET A 374 21.52 7.27 -22.02
N ILE A 375 21.36 8.19 -22.97
CA ILE A 375 22.50 8.74 -23.73
C ILE A 375 23.44 9.52 -22.83
N ASP A 376 22.91 10.30 -21.89
CA ASP A 376 23.70 11.06 -20.95
C ASP A 376 24.46 10.14 -19.97
N TYR A 377 23.80 9.11 -19.45
CA TYR A 377 24.46 8.08 -18.63
C TYR A 377 25.57 7.38 -19.38
N ALA A 378 25.34 7.02 -20.65
CA ALA A 378 26.36 6.39 -21.48
C ALA A 378 27.61 7.28 -21.67
N LYS A 379 27.45 8.61 -21.66
CA LYS A 379 28.55 9.57 -21.78
C LYS A 379 29.29 9.82 -20.47
N ARG A 380 28.57 9.86 -19.34
CA ARG A 380 29.12 10.29 -18.04
C ARG A 380 29.56 9.13 -17.13
N TYR A 381 28.87 8.00 -17.21
CA TYR A 381 28.98 6.92 -16.22
C TYR A 381 29.45 5.57 -16.79
N THR A 382 29.61 5.45 -18.11
CA THR A 382 30.25 4.27 -18.72
C THR A 382 31.77 4.33 -18.52
N THR A 383 32.24 3.66 -17.47
CA THR A 383 33.66 3.63 -17.09
C THR A 383 34.32 2.26 -17.31
N LEU A 384 33.53 1.23 -17.62
CA LEU A 384 34.04 -0.10 -17.95
C LEU A 384 34.47 -0.20 -19.42
N PRO A 385 35.48 -1.02 -19.73
CA PRO A 385 35.82 -1.33 -21.11
C PRO A 385 34.72 -2.16 -21.79
N ASP A 386 34.73 -2.16 -23.13
CA ASP A 386 33.82 -2.98 -23.95
C ASP A 386 34.02 -4.50 -23.73
N TYR A 387 35.18 -4.90 -23.17
CA TYR A 387 35.52 -6.28 -22.82
C TYR A 387 36.07 -6.36 -21.39
N ASN A 388 35.39 -7.11 -20.52
CA ASN A 388 35.70 -7.26 -19.10
C ASN A 388 36.19 -8.66 -18.77
#